data_AF-A0A959S5C6-F1
#
_entry.id   AF-A0A959S5C6-F1
#
_cell.length_a   1.000
_cell.length_b   1.000
_cell.length_c   1.000
_cell.angle_alpha   90.00
_cell.angle_beta   90.00
_cell.angle_gamma   90.00
#
_symmetry.space_group_name_H-M   'P 1'
#
loop_
_entity.id
_entity.type
_entity.pdbx_description
1 polymer ?
#
loop_
_entity_poly.entity_id
_entity_poly.type
_entity_poly.pdbx_seq_one_letter_code
_entity_poly.pdbx_strand_id
1 'polypeptide(L)'
;MIARSAQFRHSPNAQLVTSVQVHCDKSTVSSRFDPPAGFVRLHDDNGSNGPLTFVAHLQELRLKPCDAPVLHYDGTIKSAWVHEAVIDLPIGKRDLHQCADAVMRLWAEYLYAAGRADEIGFHFTNGFYADFATWAKGNRIKVEGNKVKWMPGGAPGAGKETFWKYLETLFAYAGTLSLSKELHPTSWANLKCGDVLIHGGSPGHAVIVIDCAVNPTTRQKCFMLAQSYMPAQELHILKSPNYPSSSPWYLHDPTANTLDTPQWSFSTDELMSFTPIKPTFPHDVNFLIPLHFPRTECPRSLSAAETSTMCGAAFPENMASTPLSHRLDLEEAVRLRGAGKFRT
;
A
#
# COMPACT_ATOMS: atom_id res chain seq x y z
N MET A 1 -4.16 -42.08 -11.20
CA MET A 1 -4.77 -41.30 -10.10
C MET A 1 -5.52 -40.14 -10.72
N ILE A 2 -6.77 -39.97 -10.33
CA ILE A 2 -7.78 -39.17 -11.01
C ILE A 2 -7.46 -37.67 -10.88
N ALA A 3 -7.32 -36.99 -12.02
CA ALA A 3 -7.28 -35.53 -12.10
C ALA A 3 -8.65 -34.98 -11.68
N ARG A 4 -8.72 -34.24 -10.57
CA ARG A 4 -9.90 -33.48 -10.20
C ARG A 4 -9.91 -32.20 -11.02
N SER A 5 -10.63 -32.22 -12.14
CA SER A 5 -11.14 -31.03 -12.81
C SER A 5 -12.06 -30.27 -11.83
N ALA A 6 -11.63 -29.10 -11.40
CA ALA A 6 -12.48 -28.18 -10.63
C ALA A 6 -13.63 -27.72 -11.53
N GLN A 7 -14.84 -28.22 -11.26
CA GLN A 7 -16.06 -27.69 -11.86
C GLN A 7 -16.37 -26.36 -11.18
N PHE A 8 -16.12 -25.26 -11.90
CA PHE A 8 -16.56 -23.92 -11.53
C PHE A 8 -18.09 -23.90 -11.45
N ARG A 9 -18.63 -23.84 -10.22
CA ARG A 9 -20.07 -23.67 -10.00
C ARG A 9 -20.44 -22.25 -10.45
N HIS A 10 -21.30 -22.17 -11.46
CA HIS A 10 -21.87 -20.90 -11.88
C HIS A 10 -22.74 -20.35 -10.74
N SER A 11 -22.35 -19.19 -10.20
CA SER A 11 -23.19 -18.44 -9.27
C SER A 11 -24.42 -17.90 -10.01
N PRO A 12 -25.64 -17.98 -9.47
CA PRO A 12 -26.86 -17.50 -10.11
C PRO A 12 -26.85 -15.99 -10.45
N ASN A 13 -25.92 -15.22 -9.85
CA ASN A 13 -25.72 -13.80 -10.11
C ASN A 13 -24.79 -13.49 -11.31
N ALA A 14 -24.27 -14.49 -12.01
CA ALA A 14 -23.35 -14.32 -13.13
C ALA A 14 -23.98 -13.67 -14.40
N GLN A 15 -25.29 -13.41 -14.42
CA GLN A 15 -26.00 -12.95 -15.62
C GLN A 15 -25.96 -11.44 -15.91
N LEU A 16 -25.31 -10.61 -15.08
CA LEU A 16 -25.42 -9.14 -15.20
C LEU A 16 -24.14 -8.40 -15.59
N VAL A 17 -23.04 -9.08 -15.91
CA VAL A 17 -21.78 -8.40 -16.25
C VAL A 17 -21.41 -8.60 -17.72
N THR A 18 -21.69 -7.58 -18.51
CA THR A 18 -21.30 -7.48 -19.92
C THR A 18 -19.80 -7.30 -20.08
N SER A 19 -19.31 -7.48 -21.31
CA SER A 19 -17.92 -7.17 -21.67
C SER A 19 -17.51 -5.78 -21.21
N VAL A 20 -16.36 -5.68 -20.55
CA VAL A 20 -15.78 -4.41 -20.10
C VAL A 20 -14.90 -3.83 -21.22
N GLN A 21 -15.01 -2.52 -21.44
CA GLN A 21 -14.15 -1.82 -22.40
C GLN A 21 -12.79 -1.50 -21.76
N VAL A 22 -11.72 -1.86 -22.46
CA VAL A 22 -10.33 -1.61 -22.07
C VAL A 22 -9.71 -0.61 -23.05
N HIS A 23 -9.27 0.53 -22.55
CA HIS A 23 -8.74 1.64 -23.33
C HIS A 23 -7.21 1.64 -23.32
N CYS A 24 -6.60 0.99 -24.32
CA CYS A 24 -5.14 0.85 -24.40
C CYS A 24 -4.37 2.15 -24.66
N ASP A 25 -5.06 3.23 -25.08
CA ASP A 25 -4.51 4.57 -25.20
C ASP A 25 -4.40 5.30 -23.84
N LYS A 26 -5.07 4.80 -22.81
CA LYS A 26 -5.07 5.35 -21.45
C LYS A 26 -4.02 4.68 -20.59
N SER A 27 -3.45 5.43 -19.65
CA SER A 27 -2.26 5.01 -18.90
C SER A 27 -2.46 4.97 -17.39
N THR A 28 -3.66 5.20 -16.85
CA THR A 28 -3.95 5.04 -15.41
C THR A 28 -4.98 3.93 -15.17
N VAL A 29 -5.01 3.39 -13.94
CA VAL A 29 -5.97 2.35 -13.53
C VAL A 29 -7.42 2.79 -13.83
N SER A 30 -7.81 3.97 -13.38
CA SER A 30 -9.17 4.51 -13.50
C SER A 30 -9.57 4.80 -14.95
N SER A 31 -8.62 5.25 -15.78
CA SER A 31 -8.90 5.63 -17.16
C SER A 31 -8.84 4.45 -18.14
N ARG A 32 -8.09 3.39 -17.83
CA ARG A 32 -7.95 2.24 -18.74
C ARG A 32 -9.13 1.28 -18.71
N PHE A 33 -9.73 1.06 -17.55
CA PHE A 33 -10.78 0.05 -17.38
C PHE A 33 -12.10 0.73 -17.09
N ASP A 34 -13.10 0.65 -17.97
CA ASP A 34 -14.42 1.16 -17.60
C ASP A 34 -15.06 0.29 -16.52
N PRO A 35 -15.86 0.83 -15.60
CA PRO A 35 -16.72 0.01 -14.77
C PRO A 35 -17.66 -0.85 -15.63
N PRO A 36 -18.07 -2.03 -15.16
CA PRO A 36 -19.07 -2.81 -15.87
C PRO A 36 -20.38 -2.04 -16.10
N ALA A 37 -21.14 -2.42 -17.12
CA ALA A 37 -22.38 -1.72 -17.46
C ALA A 37 -23.33 -1.62 -16.25
N GLY A 38 -23.84 -0.40 -15.99
CA GLY A 38 -24.71 -0.10 -14.85
C GLY A 38 -23.98 0.10 -13.52
N PHE A 39 -22.65 -0.07 -13.46
CA PHE A 39 -21.84 0.33 -12.32
C PHE A 39 -21.29 1.75 -12.49
N VAL A 40 -21.16 2.45 -11.38
CA VAL A 40 -20.53 3.77 -11.29
C VAL A 40 -19.31 3.64 -10.41
N ARG A 41 -18.15 4.09 -10.90
CA ARG A 41 -16.89 4.05 -10.13
C ARG A 41 -17.06 4.83 -8.82
N LEU A 42 -16.54 4.25 -7.75
CA LEU A 42 -16.44 4.92 -6.46
C LEU A 42 -15.14 5.72 -6.44
N HIS A 43 -15.26 7.03 -6.37
CA HIS A 43 -14.16 7.95 -6.11
C HIS A 43 -14.22 8.43 -4.66
N ASP A 44 -13.13 8.98 -4.15
CA ASP A 44 -13.19 9.71 -2.88
C ASP A 44 -13.78 11.11 -3.12
N ASP A 45 -14.76 11.47 -2.29
CA ASP A 45 -15.60 12.67 -2.42
C ASP A 45 -14.88 14.00 -2.09
N ASN A 46 -13.54 13.99 -1.95
CA ASN A 46 -12.77 15.18 -1.58
C ASN A 46 -12.71 16.26 -2.69
N GLY A 47 -13.23 15.97 -3.88
CA GLY A 47 -13.15 16.83 -5.06
C GLY A 47 -11.71 17.01 -5.56
N SER A 48 -11.54 17.59 -6.76
CA SER A 48 -10.21 17.74 -7.39
C SER A 48 -9.22 18.63 -6.63
N ASN A 49 -9.69 19.38 -5.61
CA ASN A 49 -8.88 20.31 -4.81
C ASN A 49 -8.66 19.83 -3.36
N GLY A 50 -9.19 18.67 -2.99
CA GLY A 50 -8.97 18.11 -1.65
C GLY A 50 -7.59 17.46 -1.49
N PRO A 51 -7.20 17.07 -0.27
CA PRO A 51 -5.96 16.36 -0.05
C PRO A 51 -5.96 15.03 -0.82
N LEU A 52 -4.77 14.63 -1.31
CA LEU A 52 -4.59 13.34 -1.96
C LEU A 52 -5.07 12.22 -1.02
N THR A 53 -5.93 11.35 -1.54
CA THR A 53 -6.42 10.20 -0.80
C THR A 53 -5.78 8.91 -1.30
N PHE A 54 -5.90 7.85 -0.51
CA PHE A 54 -5.37 6.55 -0.92
C PHE A 54 -6.11 5.99 -2.14
N VAL A 55 -7.44 6.16 -2.22
CA VAL A 55 -8.23 5.73 -3.39
C VAL A 55 -7.77 6.46 -4.65
N ALA A 56 -7.64 7.79 -4.59
CA ALA A 56 -7.16 8.58 -5.72
C ALA A 56 -5.73 8.18 -6.12
N HIS A 57 -4.84 7.93 -5.14
CA HIS A 57 -3.48 7.47 -5.41
C HIS A 57 -3.47 6.14 -6.17
N LEU A 58 -4.29 5.17 -5.76
CA LEU A 58 -4.39 3.85 -6.39
C LEU A 58 -5.02 3.91 -7.79
N GLN A 59 -6.10 4.67 -7.94
CA GLN A 59 -6.81 4.88 -9.20
C GLN A 59 -5.96 5.60 -10.26
N GLU A 60 -5.01 6.43 -9.84
CA GLU A 60 -4.11 7.17 -10.73
C GLU A 60 -2.75 6.50 -10.95
N LEU A 61 -2.55 5.27 -10.43
CA LEU A 61 -1.35 4.50 -10.72
C LEU A 61 -1.18 4.31 -12.22
N ARG A 62 0.04 4.58 -12.70
CA ARG A 62 0.37 4.43 -14.11
C ARG A 62 0.49 2.96 -14.49
N LEU A 63 0.08 2.65 -15.71
CA LEU A 63 0.12 1.32 -16.30
C LEU A 63 1.09 1.32 -17.48
N LYS A 64 1.81 0.22 -17.64
CA LYS A 64 2.57 -0.08 -18.86
C LYS A 64 1.62 -0.18 -20.07
N PRO A 65 2.11 -0.18 -21.32
CA PRO A 65 1.27 -0.45 -22.48
C PRO A 65 0.46 -1.75 -22.33
N CYS A 66 -0.66 -1.85 -23.06
CA CYS A 66 -1.41 -3.10 -23.13
C CYS A 66 -0.51 -4.27 -23.56
N ASP A 67 -0.87 -5.46 -23.09
CA ASP A 67 -0.15 -6.71 -23.36
C ASP A 67 1.31 -6.74 -22.88
N ALA A 68 1.74 -5.75 -22.07
CA ALA A 68 3.04 -5.82 -21.44
C ALA A 68 3.16 -7.10 -20.58
N PRO A 69 4.26 -7.86 -20.72
CA PRO A 69 4.51 -9.00 -19.84
C PRO A 69 4.81 -8.50 -18.43
N VAL A 70 4.45 -9.31 -17.42
CA VAL A 70 4.97 -9.13 -16.06
C VAL A 70 6.42 -9.62 -16.05
N LEU A 71 7.33 -8.81 -15.55
CA LEU A 71 8.72 -9.21 -15.33
C LEU A 71 8.94 -9.62 -13.87
N HIS A 72 9.84 -10.57 -13.66
CA HIS A 72 10.45 -10.84 -12.36
C HIS A 72 11.52 -9.78 -12.03
N TYR A 73 11.93 -9.72 -10.78
CA TYR A 73 12.97 -8.78 -10.31
C TYR A 73 14.32 -8.91 -11.05
N ASP A 74 14.58 -10.06 -11.66
CA ASP A 74 15.77 -10.36 -12.46
C ASP A 74 15.60 -10.00 -13.95
N GLY A 75 14.43 -9.47 -14.34
CA GLY A 75 14.09 -9.09 -15.71
C GLY A 75 13.56 -10.25 -16.56
N THR A 76 13.46 -11.46 -16.03
CA THR A 76 12.85 -12.58 -16.76
C THR A 76 11.34 -12.40 -16.88
N ILE A 77 10.76 -12.88 -17.99
CA ILE A 77 9.31 -12.82 -18.20
C ILE A 77 8.62 -13.88 -17.34
N LYS A 78 7.59 -13.47 -16.61
CA LYS A 78 6.70 -14.37 -15.90
C LYS A 78 5.91 -15.23 -16.91
N SER A 79 6.01 -16.55 -16.78
CA SER A 79 5.36 -17.50 -17.70
C SER A 79 3.83 -17.56 -17.56
N ALA A 80 3.30 -17.35 -16.35
CA ALA A 80 1.87 -17.45 -16.07
C ALA A 80 1.12 -16.14 -16.41
N TRP A 81 0.25 -16.20 -17.42
CA TRP A 81 -0.55 -15.07 -17.89
C TRP A 81 -1.84 -14.87 -17.08
N VAL A 82 -1.67 -14.40 -15.85
CA VAL A 82 -2.78 -14.20 -14.88
C VAL A 82 -3.18 -12.74 -14.69
N HIS A 83 -2.56 -11.84 -15.46
CA HIS A 83 -2.72 -10.39 -15.33
C HIS A 83 -3.45 -9.79 -16.51
N GLU A 84 -4.13 -8.67 -16.25
CA GLU A 84 -4.78 -7.84 -17.26
C GLU A 84 -3.90 -6.65 -17.64
N ALA A 85 -3.20 -6.05 -16.67
CA ALA A 85 -2.24 -4.98 -16.92
C ALA A 85 -1.13 -4.97 -15.87
N VAL A 86 0.00 -4.38 -16.25
CA VAL A 86 1.17 -4.21 -15.37
C VAL A 86 1.22 -2.76 -14.91
N ILE A 87 1.35 -2.56 -13.61
CA ILE A 87 1.53 -1.24 -13.01
C ILE A 87 2.97 -0.80 -13.26
N ASP A 88 3.14 0.41 -13.78
CA ASP A 88 4.44 0.98 -14.14
C ASP A 88 5.15 1.53 -12.89
N LEU A 89 5.56 0.60 -12.03
CA LEU A 89 6.29 0.86 -10.80
C LEU A 89 7.56 -0.01 -10.77
N PRO A 90 8.77 0.61 -10.74
CA PRO A 90 10.02 -0.14 -10.69
C PRO A 90 10.11 -1.03 -9.44
N ILE A 91 10.52 -2.29 -9.58
CA ILE A 91 10.59 -3.26 -8.46
C ILE A 91 12.00 -3.47 -7.88
N GLY A 92 13.00 -2.77 -8.42
CA GLY A 92 14.41 -3.00 -8.05
C GLY A 92 15.01 -4.23 -8.75
N LYS A 93 16.14 -4.71 -8.24
CA LYS A 93 16.91 -5.85 -8.79
C LYS A 93 17.11 -6.98 -7.79
N ARG A 94 16.43 -6.92 -6.65
CA ARG A 94 16.50 -7.90 -5.58
C ARG A 94 15.18 -8.66 -5.51
N ASP A 95 15.19 -9.86 -4.96
CA ASP A 95 13.97 -10.61 -4.64
C ASP A 95 13.25 -10.02 -3.41
N LEU A 96 12.94 -8.73 -3.53
CA LEU A 96 12.18 -7.86 -2.64
C LEU A 96 11.10 -7.24 -3.52
N HIS A 97 9.97 -6.80 -2.95
CA HIS A 97 8.72 -6.50 -3.67
C HIS A 97 7.86 -7.74 -3.90
N GLN A 98 7.79 -8.64 -2.94
CA GLN A 98 6.83 -9.73 -2.91
C GLN A 98 5.42 -9.23 -2.55
N CYS A 99 4.44 -10.12 -2.39
CA CYS A 99 3.02 -9.77 -2.24
C CYS A 99 2.76 -8.70 -1.16
N ALA A 100 3.20 -8.91 0.08
CA ALA A 100 3.04 -7.94 1.17
C ALA A 100 3.84 -6.65 0.96
N ASP A 101 5.02 -6.75 0.35
CA ASP A 101 5.89 -5.60 0.09
C ASP A 101 5.22 -4.61 -0.86
N ALA A 102 4.53 -5.12 -1.88
CA ALA A 102 3.78 -4.28 -2.81
C ALA A 102 2.66 -3.52 -2.10
N VAL A 103 1.94 -4.16 -1.17
CA VAL A 103 0.90 -3.51 -0.36
C VAL A 103 1.50 -2.43 0.55
N MET A 104 2.57 -2.75 1.29
CA MET A 104 3.28 -1.78 2.14
C MET A 104 3.83 -0.61 1.33
N ARG A 105 4.39 -0.88 0.15
CA ARG A 105 4.91 0.14 -0.76
C ARG A 105 3.83 1.11 -1.19
N LEU A 106 2.68 0.61 -1.67
CA LEU A 106 1.59 1.47 -2.16
C LEU A 106 1.09 2.40 -1.06
N TRP A 107 0.94 1.89 0.16
CA TRP A 107 0.56 2.69 1.31
C TRP A 107 1.62 3.75 1.65
N ALA A 108 2.90 3.35 1.71
CA ALA A 108 4.00 4.25 2.01
C ALA A 108 4.21 5.33 0.93
N GLU A 109 4.11 4.97 -0.36
CA GLU A 109 4.20 5.92 -1.47
C GLU A 109 3.03 6.91 -1.47
N TYR A 110 1.82 6.46 -1.15
CA TYR A 110 0.67 7.35 -0.93
C TYR A 110 0.97 8.37 0.17
N LEU A 111 1.39 7.93 1.35
CA LEU A 111 1.68 8.84 2.46
C LEU A 111 2.82 9.80 2.14
N TYR A 112 3.85 9.30 1.48
CA TYR A 112 4.97 10.11 1.03
C TYR A 112 4.50 11.19 0.03
N ALA A 113 3.69 10.83 -0.96
CA ALA A 113 3.13 11.75 -1.94
C ALA A 113 2.14 12.75 -1.32
N ALA A 114 1.42 12.35 -0.28
CA ALA A 114 0.51 13.21 0.48
C ALA A 114 1.22 14.16 1.46
N GLY A 115 2.56 14.11 1.56
CA GLY A 115 3.33 14.92 2.51
C GLY A 115 3.26 14.43 3.96
N ARG A 116 2.81 13.20 4.18
CA ARG A 116 2.54 12.56 5.48
C ARG A 116 3.61 11.52 5.82
N ALA A 117 4.86 11.87 5.53
CA ALA A 117 5.99 10.94 5.63
C ALA A 117 6.29 10.51 7.08
N ASP A 118 5.84 11.28 8.06
CA ASP A 118 5.90 10.98 9.50
C ASP A 118 4.97 9.85 9.93
N GLU A 119 3.96 9.53 9.13
CA GLU A 119 3.02 8.43 9.37
C GLU A 119 3.46 7.10 8.75
N ILE A 120 4.57 7.10 8.01
CA ILE A 120 5.10 5.89 7.37
C ILE A 120 5.85 5.07 8.42
N GLY A 121 5.32 3.91 8.76
CA GLY A 121 5.99 2.95 9.62
C GLY A 121 5.24 1.62 9.68
N PHE A 122 6.01 0.55 9.88
CA PHE A 122 5.50 -0.82 9.94
C PHE A 122 6.34 -1.65 10.91
N HIS A 123 5.75 -2.68 11.48
CA HIS A 123 6.45 -3.67 12.28
C HIS A 123 7.12 -4.71 11.38
N PHE A 124 8.35 -5.05 11.75
CA PHE A 124 9.01 -6.25 11.28
C PHE A 124 8.33 -7.49 11.86
N THR A 125 8.66 -8.66 11.32
CA THR A 125 8.10 -9.94 11.76
C THR A 125 8.33 -10.20 13.26
N ASN A 126 9.43 -9.72 13.81
CA ASN A 126 9.74 -9.84 15.25
C ASN A 126 9.11 -8.76 16.14
N GLY A 127 8.29 -7.86 15.56
CA GLY A 127 7.63 -6.78 16.28
C GLY A 127 8.46 -5.50 16.44
N PHE A 128 9.63 -5.37 15.83
CA PHE A 128 10.36 -4.10 15.80
C PHE A 128 9.63 -3.08 14.92
N TYR A 129 9.27 -1.92 15.46
CA TYR A 129 8.63 -0.86 14.68
C TYR A 129 9.68 -0.04 13.92
N ALA A 130 9.60 -0.07 12.60
CA ALA A 130 10.49 0.63 11.68
C ALA A 130 9.76 1.79 11.00
N ASP A 131 9.86 2.99 11.57
CA ASP A 131 9.31 4.21 10.98
C ASP A 131 10.29 4.97 10.09
N PHE A 132 9.76 5.61 9.05
CA PHE A 132 10.54 6.39 8.11
C PHE A 132 11.06 7.69 8.73
N ALA A 133 10.35 8.29 9.69
CA ALA A 133 10.77 9.53 10.35
C ALA A 133 12.12 9.36 11.08
N THR A 134 12.31 8.24 11.79
CA THR A 134 13.55 7.90 12.47
C THR A 134 14.67 7.59 11.49
N TRP A 135 14.37 6.88 10.40
CA TRP A 135 15.31 6.62 9.30
C TRP A 135 15.78 7.92 8.62
N ALA A 136 14.85 8.83 8.34
CA ALA A 136 15.11 10.12 7.70
C ALA A 136 15.98 11.05 8.56
N LYS A 137 16.03 10.85 9.88
CA LYS A 137 16.95 11.54 10.79
C LYS A 137 18.39 11.00 10.77
N GLY A 138 18.68 10.00 9.92
CA GLY A 138 20.01 9.41 9.78
C GLY A 138 20.25 8.13 10.61
N ASN A 139 19.21 7.61 11.27
CA ASN A 139 19.31 6.31 11.93
C ASN A 139 19.18 5.18 10.90
N ARG A 140 19.82 4.05 11.19
CA ARG A 140 19.74 2.81 10.43
C ARG A 140 19.40 1.67 11.36
N ILE A 141 18.84 0.61 10.79
CA ILE A 141 18.39 -0.55 11.55
C ILE A 141 19.54 -1.55 11.61
N LYS A 142 19.95 -1.94 12.81
CA LYS A 142 20.89 -3.05 13.00
C LYS A 142 20.13 -4.29 13.43
N VAL A 143 20.39 -5.40 12.75
CA VAL A 143 19.79 -6.71 13.06
C VAL A 143 20.89 -7.67 13.50
N GLU A 144 20.76 -8.23 14.70
CA GLU A 144 21.66 -9.25 15.25
C GLU A 144 20.82 -10.44 15.72
N GLY A 145 20.69 -11.47 14.87
CA GLY A 145 19.72 -12.54 15.09
C GLY A 145 18.30 -11.98 15.15
N ASN A 146 17.59 -12.21 16.26
CA ASN A 146 16.24 -11.66 16.47
C ASN A 146 16.21 -10.29 17.17
N LYS A 147 17.38 -9.72 17.50
CA LYS A 147 17.48 -8.41 18.16
C LYS A 147 17.62 -7.33 17.12
N VAL A 148 16.72 -6.35 17.15
CA VAL A 148 16.69 -5.24 16.20
C VAL A 148 16.71 -3.93 16.98
N LYS A 149 17.53 -2.97 16.52
CA LYS A 149 17.63 -1.65 17.14
C LYS A 149 17.96 -0.57 16.13
N TRP A 150 17.52 0.65 16.46
CA TRP A 150 18.00 1.85 15.79
C TRP A 150 19.44 2.17 16.22
N MET A 151 20.28 2.54 15.26
CA MET A 151 21.59 3.11 15.52
C MET A 151 21.85 4.30 14.59
N PRO A 152 22.54 5.35 15.04
CA PRO A 152 23.08 6.35 14.14
C PRO A 152 24.00 5.68 13.12
N GLY A 153 23.89 6.03 11.84
CA GLY A 153 24.71 5.37 10.82
C GLY A 153 24.54 5.80 9.38
N GLY A 154 23.72 6.80 9.09
CA GLY A 154 23.58 7.33 7.73
C GLY A 154 23.31 8.82 7.69
N ALA A 155 23.40 9.39 6.48
CA ALA A 155 23.04 10.77 6.25
C ALA A 155 21.52 10.97 6.53
N PRO A 156 21.15 12.05 7.24
CA PRO A 156 19.77 12.50 7.29
C PRO A 156 19.26 12.88 5.89
N GLY A 157 17.96 12.71 5.67
CA GLY A 157 17.31 13.10 4.43
C GLY A 157 16.02 12.34 4.20
N ALA A 158 15.08 12.97 3.52
CA ALA A 158 13.79 12.39 3.18
C ALA A 158 13.60 12.21 1.67
N GLY A 159 14.64 12.36 0.84
CA GLY A 159 14.56 12.23 -0.62
C GLY A 159 14.27 10.80 -1.09
N LYS A 160 13.89 10.67 -2.37
CA LYS A 160 13.48 9.39 -3.00
C LYS A 160 14.47 8.25 -2.79
N GLU A 161 15.77 8.52 -2.90
CA GLU A 161 16.80 7.49 -2.69
C GLU A 161 16.83 6.99 -1.23
N THR A 162 16.73 7.90 -0.26
CA THR A 162 16.68 7.53 1.16
C THR A 162 15.41 6.77 1.50
N PHE A 163 14.28 7.19 0.92
CA PHE A 163 13.01 6.50 1.05
C PHE A 163 13.04 5.09 0.45
N TRP A 164 13.63 4.92 -0.74
CA TRP A 164 13.81 3.60 -1.35
C TRP A 164 14.65 2.67 -0.48
N LYS A 165 15.77 3.13 0.08
CA LYS A 165 16.60 2.32 0.99
C LYS A 165 15.86 1.91 2.26
N TYR A 166 14.98 2.78 2.77
CA TYR A 166 14.09 2.44 3.88
C TYR A 166 13.14 1.32 3.48
N LEU A 167 12.47 1.44 2.32
CA LEU A 167 11.55 0.43 1.81
C LEU A 167 12.24 -0.92 1.57
N GLU A 168 13.43 -0.94 0.96
CA GLU A 168 14.19 -2.20 0.79
C GLU A 168 14.53 -2.86 2.13
N THR A 169 14.87 -2.05 3.14
CA THR A 169 15.13 -2.57 4.49
C THR A 169 13.85 -3.12 5.11
N LEU A 170 12.73 -2.41 4.96
CA LEU A 170 11.42 -2.86 5.42
C LEU A 170 11.03 -4.20 4.78
N PHE A 171 11.15 -4.33 3.46
CA PHE A 171 10.78 -5.53 2.71
C PHE A 171 11.62 -6.76 3.08
N ALA A 172 12.85 -6.56 3.58
CA ALA A 172 13.70 -7.65 4.02
C ALA A 172 13.22 -8.29 5.34
N TYR A 173 12.54 -7.55 6.22
CA TYR A 173 12.22 -8.00 7.58
C TYR A 173 10.72 -8.02 7.92
N ALA A 174 9.88 -7.37 7.11
CA ALA A 174 8.42 -7.45 7.18
C ALA A 174 7.86 -8.42 6.11
N GLY A 175 6.61 -8.82 6.28
CA GLY A 175 5.92 -9.72 5.35
C GLY A 175 4.45 -9.84 5.69
N THR A 176 3.75 -10.82 5.09
CA THR A 176 2.32 -11.05 5.33
C THR A 176 1.98 -11.26 6.81
N LEU A 177 2.86 -11.93 7.57
CA LEU A 177 2.68 -12.16 9.00
C LEU A 177 2.72 -10.87 9.85
N SER A 178 3.57 -9.92 9.52
CA SER A 178 3.57 -8.62 10.23
C SER A 178 2.49 -7.70 9.69
N LEU A 179 2.34 -7.62 8.37
CA LEU A 179 1.34 -6.78 7.71
C LEU A 179 -0.09 -7.13 8.14
N SER A 180 -0.44 -8.41 8.30
CA SER A 180 -1.78 -8.80 8.77
C SER A 180 -2.10 -8.29 10.19
N LYS A 181 -1.08 -7.95 10.99
CA LYS A 181 -1.24 -7.36 12.33
C LYS A 181 -1.34 -5.84 12.30
N GLU A 182 -0.95 -5.20 11.18
CA GLU A 182 -1.14 -3.75 10.96
C GLU A 182 -2.56 -3.42 10.48
N LEU A 183 -3.20 -4.40 9.85
CA LEU A 183 -4.50 -4.25 9.21
C LEU A 183 -5.63 -4.64 10.16
N HIS A 184 -6.81 -4.10 9.90
CA HIS A 184 -8.01 -4.35 10.71
C HIS A 184 -9.04 -5.09 9.87
N PRO A 185 -9.69 -6.15 10.38
CA PRO A 185 -10.76 -6.82 9.68
C PRO A 185 -11.87 -5.85 9.25
N THR A 186 -12.38 -6.03 8.03
CA THR A 186 -13.53 -5.27 7.51
C THR A 186 -14.54 -6.22 6.87
N SER A 187 -15.76 -5.75 6.63
CA SER A 187 -16.81 -6.53 6.00
C SER A 187 -16.94 -6.21 4.51
N TRP A 188 -17.43 -7.17 3.73
CA TRP A 188 -17.71 -6.98 2.30
C TRP A 188 -18.72 -5.86 2.01
N ALA A 189 -19.63 -5.58 2.94
CA ALA A 189 -20.52 -4.43 2.85
C ALA A 189 -19.74 -3.10 2.86
N ASN A 190 -18.65 -3.04 3.63
CA ASN A 190 -17.77 -1.88 3.77
C ASN A 190 -16.60 -1.85 2.78
N LEU A 191 -16.50 -2.84 1.89
CA LEU A 191 -15.44 -2.95 0.87
C LEU A 191 -15.19 -1.60 0.18
N LYS A 192 -13.92 -1.20 0.14
CA LYS A 192 -13.44 0.00 -0.55
C LYS A 192 -12.10 -0.24 -1.23
N CYS A 193 -11.77 0.66 -2.15
CA CYS A 193 -10.42 0.74 -2.71
C CYS A 193 -9.41 1.01 -1.58
N GLY A 194 -8.28 0.30 -1.61
CA GLY A 194 -7.27 0.28 -0.56
C GLY A 194 -7.44 -0.82 0.49
N ASP A 195 -8.55 -1.56 0.49
CA ASP A 195 -8.67 -2.78 1.29
C ASP A 195 -7.75 -3.88 0.75
N VAL A 196 -7.39 -4.84 1.61
CA VAL A 196 -6.40 -5.88 1.35
C VAL A 196 -7.02 -7.23 1.71
N LEU A 197 -6.96 -8.18 0.79
CA LEU A 197 -7.18 -9.60 1.09
C LEU A 197 -5.84 -10.19 1.51
N ILE A 198 -5.74 -10.70 2.73
CA ILE A 198 -4.47 -11.13 3.31
C ILE A 198 -4.60 -12.40 4.17
N HIS A 199 -3.83 -13.41 3.79
CA HIS A 199 -3.54 -14.58 4.62
C HIS A 199 -2.19 -14.35 5.32
N GLY A 200 -2.22 -14.03 6.61
CA GLY A 200 -1.01 -13.82 7.41
C GLY A 200 -0.29 -15.13 7.72
N GLY A 201 1.03 -15.20 7.48
CA GLY A 201 1.82 -16.40 7.77
C GLY A 201 2.99 -16.62 6.82
N SER A 202 3.64 -17.78 6.96
CA SER A 202 4.69 -18.26 6.04
C SER A 202 4.46 -19.76 5.77
N PRO A 203 3.83 -20.14 4.64
CA PRO A 203 3.43 -19.26 3.54
C PRO A 203 2.26 -18.34 3.91
N GLY A 204 2.21 -17.17 3.26
CA GLY A 204 1.07 -16.27 3.28
C GLY A 204 0.96 -15.54 1.95
N HIS A 205 -0.15 -14.84 1.73
CA HIS A 205 -0.36 -14.05 0.52
C HIS A 205 -1.16 -12.79 0.78
N ALA A 206 -0.95 -11.77 -0.04
CA ALA A 206 -1.67 -10.51 0.04
C ALA A 206 -1.96 -9.95 -1.36
N VAL A 207 -3.18 -9.47 -1.56
CA VAL A 207 -3.60 -8.71 -2.75
C VAL A 207 -4.39 -7.48 -2.32
N ILE A 208 -4.25 -6.37 -3.04
CA ILE A 208 -4.88 -5.09 -2.71
C ILE A 208 -6.02 -4.77 -3.68
N VAL A 209 -7.09 -4.19 -3.17
CA VAL A 209 -8.19 -3.64 -3.95
C VAL A 209 -7.78 -2.28 -4.51
N ILE A 210 -7.64 -2.19 -5.83
CA ILE A 210 -7.04 -1.01 -6.49
C ILE A 210 -8.05 -0.09 -7.18
N ASP A 211 -9.29 -0.56 -7.33
CA ASP A 211 -10.43 0.23 -7.78
C ASP A 211 -11.74 -0.44 -7.35
N CYS A 212 -12.82 0.34 -7.24
CA CYS A 212 -14.15 -0.13 -6.88
C CYS A 212 -15.22 0.63 -7.68
N ALA A 213 -16.31 -0.05 -7.98
CA ALA A 213 -17.52 0.56 -8.53
C ALA A 213 -18.76 -0.04 -7.86
N VAL A 214 -19.88 0.68 -7.91
CA VAL A 214 -21.16 0.25 -7.33
C VAL A 214 -22.27 0.33 -8.35
N ASN A 215 -23.13 -0.67 -8.39
CA ASN A 215 -24.40 -0.57 -9.08
C ASN A 215 -25.36 0.25 -8.20
N PRO A 216 -25.81 1.44 -8.61
CA PRO A 216 -26.61 2.34 -7.76
C PRO A 216 -27.97 1.74 -7.41
N THR A 217 -28.50 0.85 -8.25
CA THR A 217 -29.81 0.19 -8.07
C THR A 217 -29.73 -1.00 -7.12
N THR A 218 -28.78 -1.92 -7.35
CA THR A 218 -28.68 -3.16 -6.55
C THR A 218 -27.80 -3.01 -5.32
N ARG A 219 -27.00 -1.92 -5.25
CA ARG A 219 -25.95 -1.69 -4.25
C ARG A 219 -24.81 -2.71 -4.27
N GLN A 220 -24.78 -3.61 -5.25
CA GLN A 220 -23.68 -4.54 -5.45
C GLN A 220 -22.40 -3.77 -5.81
N LYS A 221 -21.28 -4.14 -5.20
CA LYS A 221 -19.96 -3.60 -5.51
C LYS A 221 -19.19 -4.56 -6.42
N CYS A 222 -18.44 -4.01 -7.37
CA CYS A 222 -17.38 -4.71 -8.08
C CYS A 222 -16.04 -4.03 -7.80
N PHE A 223 -14.94 -4.78 -7.93
CA PHE A 223 -13.62 -4.30 -7.54
C PHE A 223 -12.51 -4.91 -8.41
N MET A 224 -11.37 -4.23 -8.51
CA MET A 224 -10.17 -4.74 -9.18
C MET A 224 -9.11 -5.09 -8.14
N LEU A 225 -8.37 -6.17 -8.38
CA LEU A 225 -7.30 -6.63 -7.49
C LEU A 225 -5.94 -6.46 -8.17
N ALA A 226 -4.94 -6.05 -7.39
CA ALA A 226 -3.54 -6.05 -7.81
C ALA A 226 -2.66 -6.83 -6.84
N GLN A 227 -1.59 -7.41 -7.36
CA GLN A 227 -0.63 -8.15 -6.55
C GLN A 227 0.80 -8.05 -7.09
N SER A 228 1.75 -8.31 -6.20
CA SER A 228 3.00 -8.98 -6.56
C SER A 228 2.94 -10.43 -6.05
N TYR A 229 3.98 -11.23 -6.26
CA TYR A 229 4.03 -12.62 -5.83
C TYR A 229 5.44 -13.04 -5.40
N MET A 230 5.63 -14.34 -5.22
CA MET A 230 6.92 -14.95 -4.89
C MET A 230 7.36 -15.89 -6.02
N PRO A 231 8.57 -15.72 -6.62
CA PRO A 231 9.53 -14.64 -6.37
C PRO A 231 8.99 -13.26 -6.75
N ALA A 232 9.68 -12.19 -6.31
CA ALA A 232 9.30 -10.82 -6.58
C ALA A 232 9.10 -10.57 -8.08
N GLN A 233 8.01 -9.90 -8.39
CA GLN A 233 7.60 -9.61 -9.76
C GLN A 233 6.89 -8.27 -9.82
N GLU A 234 6.74 -7.73 -11.02
CA GLU A 234 6.10 -6.44 -11.21
C GLU A 234 4.66 -6.48 -10.70
N LEU A 235 4.26 -5.39 -10.03
CA LEU A 235 2.90 -5.24 -9.55
C LEU A 235 1.94 -5.23 -10.74
N HIS A 236 0.89 -6.05 -10.69
CA HIS A 236 -0.02 -6.22 -11.80
C HIS A 236 -1.46 -6.40 -11.34
N ILE A 237 -2.39 -5.97 -12.19
CA ILE A 237 -3.83 -6.15 -12.01
C ILE A 237 -4.18 -7.56 -12.44
N LEU A 238 -4.93 -8.27 -11.61
CA LEU A 238 -5.30 -9.67 -11.80
C LEU A 238 -6.50 -9.83 -12.71
N LYS A 239 -6.49 -10.91 -13.51
CA LYS A 239 -7.68 -11.37 -14.22
C LYS A 239 -8.69 -11.99 -13.25
N SER A 240 -9.96 -11.72 -13.46
CA SER A 240 -11.06 -12.32 -12.68
C SER A 240 -11.40 -13.71 -13.22
N PRO A 241 -11.04 -14.82 -12.53
CA PRO A 241 -11.25 -16.17 -13.06
C PRO A 241 -12.73 -16.55 -13.09
N ASN A 242 -13.51 -16.05 -12.13
CA ASN A 242 -14.94 -16.36 -11.99
C ASN A 242 -15.83 -15.47 -12.89
N TYR A 243 -15.29 -14.35 -13.39
CA TYR A 243 -16.01 -13.42 -14.25
C TYR A 243 -15.15 -12.98 -15.44
N PRO A 244 -14.81 -13.89 -16.37
CA PRO A 244 -13.87 -13.62 -17.46
C PRO A 244 -14.38 -12.55 -18.43
N SER A 245 -15.70 -12.44 -18.65
CA SER A 245 -16.29 -11.40 -19.50
C SER A 245 -16.10 -9.99 -18.93
N SER A 246 -16.00 -9.86 -17.62
CA SER A 246 -15.82 -8.57 -16.93
C SER A 246 -14.43 -8.38 -16.35
N SER A 247 -13.48 -9.25 -16.67
CA SER A 247 -12.08 -9.09 -16.27
C SER A 247 -11.61 -7.67 -16.62
N PRO A 248 -10.94 -6.96 -15.70
CA PRO A 248 -10.39 -7.42 -14.41
C PRO A 248 -11.32 -7.25 -13.19
N TRP A 249 -12.60 -6.93 -13.40
CA TRP A 249 -13.55 -6.71 -12.30
C TRP A 249 -14.02 -8.01 -11.66
N TYR A 250 -13.92 -8.06 -10.34
CA TYR A 250 -14.44 -9.09 -9.46
C TYR A 250 -15.79 -8.66 -8.88
N LEU A 251 -16.64 -9.65 -8.61
CA LEU A 251 -17.83 -9.50 -7.79
C LEU A 251 -17.72 -10.41 -6.57
N HIS A 252 -18.14 -9.90 -5.42
CA HIS A 252 -18.34 -10.73 -4.25
C HIS A 252 -19.72 -11.39 -4.31
N ASP A 253 -19.74 -12.73 -4.24
CA ASP A 253 -20.95 -13.51 -4.03
C ASP A 253 -21.17 -13.66 -2.50
N PRO A 254 -22.24 -13.08 -1.93
CA PRO A 254 -22.51 -13.16 -0.49
C PRO A 254 -22.74 -14.58 0.03
N THR A 255 -22.95 -15.56 -0.86
CA THR A 255 -23.12 -16.97 -0.50
C THR A 255 -21.82 -17.77 -0.57
N ALA A 256 -20.75 -17.19 -1.13
CA ALA A 256 -19.45 -17.84 -1.21
C ALA A 256 -18.69 -17.66 0.11
N ASN A 257 -17.98 -18.71 0.51
CA ASN A 257 -17.07 -18.65 1.67
C ASN A 257 -15.65 -18.24 1.27
N THR A 258 -15.34 -18.27 -0.02
CA THR A 258 -14.02 -17.95 -0.56
C THR A 258 -14.10 -16.96 -1.73
N LEU A 259 -13.03 -16.22 -1.93
CA LEU A 259 -12.76 -15.45 -3.14
C LEU A 259 -11.54 -16.03 -3.85
N ASP A 260 -11.74 -16.51 -5.08
CA ASP A 260 -10.67 -17.06 -5.88
C ASP A 260 -9.97 -15.98 -6.71
N THR A 261 -8.64 -15.93 -6.60
CA THR A 261 -7.75 -15.23 -7.53
C THR A 261 -6.97 -16.26 -8.35
N PRO A 262 -6.34 -15.87 -9.47
CA PRO A 262 -5.65 -16.84 -10.33
C PRO A 262 -4.53 -17.65 -9.66
N GLN A 263 -3.98 -17.18 -8.53
CA GLN A 263 -2.85 -17.82 -7.87
C GLN A 263 -3.10 -18.14 -6.38
N TRP A 264 -4.23 -17.71 -5.82
CA TRP A 264 -4.56 -17.91 -4.41
C TRP A 264 -6.08 -17.82 -4.17
N SER A 265 -6.61 -18.62 -3.25
CA SER A 265 -7.99 -18.52 -2.79
C SER A 265 -7.99 -17.97 -1.36
N PHE A 266 -8.69 -16.87 -1.15
CA PHE A 266 -8.86 -16.26 0.18
C PHE A 266 -10.17 -16.71 0.79
N SER A 267 -10.19 -16.93 2.10
CA SER A 267 -11.43 -16.99 2.86
C SER A 267 -12.04 -15.58 2.93
N THR A 268 -13.37 -15.51 2.96
CA THR A 268 -14.09 -14.22 2.94
C THR A 268 -13.91 -13.38 4.20
N ASP A 269 -13.39 -13.95 5.29
CA ASP A 269 -12.99 -13.24 6.51
C ASP A 269 -11.57 -12.66 6.46
N GLU A 270 -10.83 -12.86 5.37
CA GLU A 270 -9.47 -12.35 5.17
C GLU A 270 -9.42 -10.95 4.52
N LEU A 271 -10.58 -10.27 4.43
CA LEU A 271 -10.66 -8.88 3.96
C LEU A 271 -10.34 -7.93 5.12
N MET A 272 -9.31 -7.11 4.94
CA MET A 272 -8.84 -6.16 5.94
C MET A 272 -8.63 -4.77 5.35
N SER A 273 -8.58 -3.74 6.20
CA SER A 273 -8.33 -2.36 5.82
C SER A 273 -7.18 -1.77 6.62
N PHE A 274 -6.45 -0.84 6.03
CA PHE A 274 -5.69 0.13 6.82
C PHE A 274 -6.65 0.96 7.67
N THR A 275 -6.32 1.20 8.93
CA THR A 275 -7.08 2.11 9.79
C THR A 275 -7.10 3.49 9.14
N PRO A 276 -8.24 4.23 9.17
CA PRO A 276 -8.21 5.64 8.83
C PRO A 276 -7.19 6.30 9.75
N ILE A 277 -6.14 6.82 9.15
CA ILE A 277 -5.11 7.51 9.90
C ILE A 277 -5.80 8.69 10.58
N LYS A 278 -5.65 8.79 11.90
CA LYS A 278 -6.21 9.92 12.65
C LYS A 278 -5.84 11.20 11.89
N PRO A 279 -6.80 12.10 11.59
CA PRO A 279 -6.42 13.45 11.22
C PRO A 279 -5.58 13.97 12.39
N THR A 280 -4.29 14.19 12.15
CA THR A 280 -3.45 14.98 13.03
C THR A 280 -3.98 16.40 12.93
N PHE A 281 -4.91 16.76 13.81
CA PHE A 281 -5.19 18.17 14.02
C PHE A 281 -3.88 18.82 14.42
N PRO A 282 -3.41 19.87 13.74
CA PRO A 282 -2.33 20.67 14.28
C PRO A 282 -2.77 21.13 15.67
N HIS A 283 -1.98 20.80 16.68
CA HIS A 283 -2.09 21.45 17.97
C HIS A 283 -2.04 22.97 17.72
N ASP A 284 -2.98 23.69 18.33
CA ASP A 284 -3.19 25.14 18.27
C ASP A 284 -3.96 25.72 17.07
N VAL A 285 -5.28 25.46 17.04
CA VAL A 285 -6.24 26.49 16.63
C VAL A 285 -7.33 26.62 17.69
N ASN A 286 -7.18 27.62 18.56
CA ASN A 286 -8.25 28.10 19.44
C ASN A 286 -9.42 28.60 18.57
N PHE A 287 -10.42 27.76 18.31
CA PHE A 287 -11.73 28.23 17.91
C PHE A 287 -12.46 28.74 19.16
N LEU A 288 -12.29 30.04 19.44
CA LEU A 288 -13.18 30.77 20.35
C LEU A 288 -14.59 30.83 19.72
N ILE A 289 -15.50 30.03 20.26
CA ILE A 289 -16.94 30.20 20.07
C ILE A 289 -17.37 31.46 20.85
N PRO A 290 -18.00 32.47 20.24
CA PRO A 290 -18.45 33.64 20.99
C PRO A 290 -19.77 33.32 21.71
N LEU A 291 -19.68 32.98 23.00
CA LEU A 291 -20.81 33.04 23.92
C LEU A 291 -20.98 34.49 24.40
N HIS A 292 -22.06 35.12 23.97
CA HIS A 292 -22.56 36.40 24.51
C HIS A 292 -22.99 36.22 25.97
N PHE A 293 -22.48 37.06 26.89
CA PHE A 293 -23.17 37.61 28.09
C PHE A 293 -22.30 38.76 28.69
N PRO A 294 -22.87 39.66 29.53
CA PRO A 294 -22.68 41.11 29.42
C PRO A 294 -21.50 41.70 30.20
N ARG A 295 -21.17 42.94 29.83
CA ARG A 295 -20.09 43.79 30.35
C ARG A 295 -20.18 44.05 31.86
N THR A 296 -19.03 43.99 32.52
CA THR A 296 -18.67 44.84 33.67
C THR A 296 -17.22 45.33 33.50
N GLU A 297 -16.95 46.54 33.99
CA GLU A 297 -15.83 47.42 33.62
C GLU A 297 -14.48 47.13 34.33
N CYS A 298 -13.38 47.48 33.64
CA CYS A 298 -12.02 48.00 33.99
C CYS A 298 -11.48 48.00 35.46
N PRO A 299 -10.13 48.15 35.73
CA PRO A 299 -9.08 48.74 34.86
C PRO A 299 -7.63 48.18 34.86
N ARG A 300 -6.91 48.53 33.76
CA ARG A 300 -5.49 48.92 33.57
C ARG A 300 -4.34 48.23 34.34
N SER A 301 -3.30 47.79 33.59
CA SER A 301 -1.99 48.49 33.46
C SER A 301 -0.92 47.70 32.66
N LEU A 302 -0.19 48.40 31.76
CA LEU A 302 1.29 48.39 31.47
C LEU A 302 2.02 47.04 31.19
N SER A 303 3.02 46.86 30.31
CA SER A 303 3.88 47.70 29.45
C SER A 303 4.74 46.84 28.51
N ALA A 304 5.06 47.40 27.32
CA ALA A 304 6.28 47.37 26.47
C ALA A 304 7.36 46.25 26.48
N ALA A 305 7.89 46.07 25.25
CA ALA A 305 9.31 45.89 24.85
C ALA A 305 9.95 44.49 25.04
N GLU A 306 10.89 43.95 24.24
CA GLU A 306 11.66 44.40 23.06
C GLU A 306 12.47 43.20 22.48
N THR A 307 12.62 43.18 21.15
CA THR A 307 13.75 42.80 20.26
C THR A 307 14.89 41.80 20.59
N SER A 308 15.43 41.23 19.47
CA SER A 308 16.85 40.97 19.12
C SER A 308 17.39 39.54 19.35
N THR A 309 18.29 38.90 18.58
CA THR A 309 18.90 39.00 17.22
C THR A 309 19.73 37.70 17.02
N MET A 310 19.98 37.35 15.76
CA MET A 310 20.87 36.35 15.13
C MET A 310 22.12 35.83 15.86
N CYS A 311 22.50 34.58 15.56
CA CYS A 311 23.75 34.10 14.92
C CYS A 311 23.70 32.54 14.92
N GLY A 312 23.99 31.76 13.86
CA GLY A 312 25.15 31.75 12.98
C GLY A 312 26.13 30.65 13.42
N ALA A 313 26.05 29.44 12.86
CA ALA A 313 27.10 28.42 12.97
C ALA A 313 27.11 27.46 11.77
N ALA A 314 28.29 27.36 11.15
CA ALA A 314 28.61 26.53 10.00
C ALA A 314 28.79 25.05 10.37
N PHE A 315 28.49 24.15 9.43
CA PHE A 315 28.80 22.71 9.51
C PHE A 315 29.94 22.39 8.53
N PRO A 316 30.94 21.57 8.90
CA PRO A 316 31.88 21.03 7.95
C PRO A 316 31.30 19.82 7.22
N GLU A 317 31.58 19.76 5.91
CA GLU A 317 31.43 18.58 5.07
C GLU A 317 32.23 17.40 5.64
N ASN A 318 31.64 16.20 5.68
CA ASN A 318 32.45 14.99 5.68
C ASN A 318 31.75 13.78 5.04
N MET A 319 32.59 13.02 4.35
CA MET A 319 32.27 12.01 3.35
C MET A 319 31.42 10.84 3.86
N ALA A 320 30.42 10.47 3.06
CA ALA A 320 29.62 9.27 3.24
C ALA A 320 30.40 8.01 2.83
N SER A 321 30.79 7.19 3.81
CA SER A 321 31.00 5.76 3.60
C SER A 321 29.85 5.03 4.29
N THR A 322 29.11 4.21 3.54
CA THR A 322 28.09 3.34 4.13
C THR A 322 28.84 2.22 4.87
N PRO A 323 28.54 1.93 6.15
CA PRO A 323 29.24 0.86 6.87
C PRO A 323 28.96 -0.48 6.21
N LEU A 324 30.03 -1.17 5.79
CA LEU A 324 30.01 -2.44 5.05
C LEU A 324 29.18 -3.53 5.73
N SER A 325 29.07 -3.50 7.06
CA SER A 325 28.32 -4.48 7.86
C SER A 325 26.81 -4.44 7.59
N HIS A 326 26.20 -3.26 7.47
CA HIS A 326 24.76 -3.14 7.19
C HIS A 326 24.41 -3.68 5.80
N ARG A 327 25.34 -3.60 4.85
CA ARG A 327 25.16 -4.16 3.51
C ARG A 327 25.17 -5.69 3.53
N LEU A 328 26.00 -6.30 4.37
CA LEU A 328 26.05 -7.77 4.53
C LEU A 328 24.76 -8.30 5.19
N ASP A 329 24.27 -7.62 6.23
CA ASP A 329 23.07 -8.03 6.96
C ASP A 329 21.80 -8.03 6.07
N LEU A 330 21.68 -7.03 5.18
CA LEU A 330 20.54 -6.93 4.27
C LEU A 330 20.59 -8.00 3.16
N GLU A 331 21.74 -8.22 2.53
CA GLU A 331 21.88 -9.22 1.47
C GLU A 331 21.62 -10.65 2.00
N GLU A 332 22.05 -10.95 3.23
CA GLU A 332 21.73 -12.22 3.88
C GLU A 332 20.23 -12.35 4.17
N ALA A 333 19.58 -11.29 4.68
CA ALA A 333 18.14 -11.30 4.94
C ALA A 333 17.32 -11.52 3.65
N VAL A 334 17.67 -10.81 2.56
CA VAL A 334 17.07 -11.00 1.24
C VAL A 334 17.23 -12.45 0.77
N ARG A 335 18.43 -13.01 0.88
CA ARG A 335 18.71 -14.40 0.49
C ARG A 335 17.89 -15.41 1.30
N LEU A 336 17.81 -15.23 2.62
CA LEU A 336 17.06 -16.13 3.51
C LEU A 336 15.55 -16.07 3.22
N ARG A 337 15.04 -14.88 2.91
CA ARG A 337 13.63 -14.68 2.56
C ARG A 337 13.27 -15.31 1.21
N GLY A 338 14.05 -15.05 0.16
CA GLY A 338 13.88 -15.69 -1.15
C GLY A 338 13.98 -17.22 -1.08
N ALA A 339 14.74 -17.77 -0.14
CA ALA A 339 14.84 -19.20 0.12
C ALA A 339 13.71 -19.79 1.00
N GLY A 340 12.76 -18.97 1.50
CA GLY A 340 11.70 -19.40 2.42
C GLY A 340 12.21 -19.83 3.81
N LYS A 341 13.38 -19.34 4.24
CA LYS A 341 14.11 -19.82 5.45
C LYS A 341 13.95 -18.93 6.68
N PHE A 342 13.22 -17.82 6.61
CA PHE A 342 12.83 -17.08 7.82
C PHE A 342 11.83 -17.93 8.62
N ARG A 343 12.34 -18.76 9.52
CA ARG A 343 11.55 -19.43 10.55
C ARG A 343 11.36 -18.46 11.71
N THR A 344 10.11 -18.28 12.10
CA THR A 344 9.61 -17.50 13.25
C THR A 344 10.24 -17.94 14.56
#